data_AF-A0A3A0AUB7-F1
#
_entry.id   AF-A0A3A0AUB7-F1
#
_cell.length_a   1.000
_cell.length_b   1.000
_cell.length_c   1.000
_cell.angle_alpha   90.00
_cell.angle_beta   90.00
_cell.angle_gamma   90.00
#
_symmetry.space_group_name_H-M   'P 1'
#
loop_
_entity.id
_entity.type
_entity.pdbx_description
1 polymer ?
#
loop_
_entity_poly.entity_id
_entity_poly.type
_entity_poly.pdbx_seq_one_letter_code
_entity_poly.pdbx_strand_id
1 'polypeptide(L)'
;MSNTPSYSYDKEAYVLYISFSPGEKATAAVELNDNILLRFNRAERRAIGLTLMDFSVLIELTHLGPRSFPLTGLEDLEPDWQDLVIDLITTPPVSQILKVSTYTPSLTATVPITSVEKPPVLIAV
;
A
#
# COMPACT_ATOMS: atom_id res chain seq x y z
N MET A 1 -20.63 1.14 8.22
CA MET A 1 -21.03 1.06 6.79
C MET A 1 -19.77 0.82 6.00
N SER A 2 -19.62 -0.33 5.36
CA SER A 2 -18.47 -0.66 4.50
C SER A 2 -18.63 0.14 3.20
N ASN A 3 -17.97 1.30 3.12
CA ASN A 3 -17.88 2.02 1.85
C ASN A 3 -17.00 1.22 0.90
N THR A 4 -17.52 0.95 -0.30
CA THR A 4 -16.74 0.37 -1.39
C THR A 4 -15.56 1.29 -1.71
N PRO A 5 -14.32 0.77 -1.81
CA PRO A 5 -13.18 1.60 -2.18
C PRO A 5 -13.39 2.25 -3.54
N SER A 6 -13.02 3.52 -3.68
CA SER A 6 -13.02 4.22 -4.97
C SER A 6 -11.61 4.29 -5.56
N TYR A 7 -11.51 4.11 -6.87
CA TYR A 7 -10.25 4.08 -7.61
C TYR A 7 -10.23 5.23 -8.63
N SER A 8 -9.12 5.95 -8.70
CA SER A 8 -8.88 7.01 -9.70
C SER A 8 -7.48 6.83 -10.28
N TYR A 9 -7.41 6.49 -11.57
CA TYR A 9 -6.14 6.29 -12.26
C TYR A 9 -5.80 7.51 -13.11
N ASP A 10 -4.67 8.12 -12.82
CA ASP A 10 -4.05 9.17 -13.63
C ASP A 10 -3.14 8.51 -14.67
N LYS A 11 -3.58 8.56 -15.93
CA LYS A 11 -2.85 7.94 -17.06
C LYS A 11 -1.57 8.69 -17.41
N GLU A 12 -1.49 10.00 -17.17
CA GLU A 12 -0.33 10.82 -17.53
C GLU A 12 0.79 10.66 -16.50
N ALA A 13 0.42 10.57 -15.22
CA ALA A 13 1.37 10.38 -14.12
C ALA A 13 1.65 8.89 -13.79
N TYR A 14 0.91 7.95 -14.40
CA TYR A 14 0.94 6.52 -14.04
C TYR A 14 0.64 6.25 -12.55
N VAL A 15 -0.22 7.07 -11.94
CA VAL A 15 -0.55 6.99 -10.51
C VAL A 15 -1.97 6.44 -10.31
N LEU A 16 -2.12 5.44 -9.45
CA LEU A 16 -3.42 5.00 -8.96
C LEU A 16 -3.68 5.54 -7.56
N TYR A 17 -4.75 6.33 -7.43
CA TYR A 17 -5.29 6.75 -6.15
C TYR A 17 -6.42 5.81 -5.71
N ILE A 18 -6.30 5.29 -4.49
CA ILE A 18 -7.32 4.43 -3.87
C ILE A 18 -7.83 5.15 -2.62
N SER A 19 -9.14 5.30 -2.50
CA SER A 19 -9.78 5.84 -1.28
C SER A 19 -10.66 4.76 -0.65
N PHE A 20 -10.38 4.46 0.60
CA PHE A 20 -11.21 3.57 1.42
C PHE A 20 -12.33 4.32 2.15
N SER A 21 -12.24 5.65 2.18
CA SER A 21 -13.23 6.54 2.80
C SER A 21 -13.41 7.79 1.96
N PRO A 22 -14.15 7.69 0.83
CA PRO A 22 -14.32 8.79 -0.11
C PRO A 22 -14.88 10.05 0.55
N GLY A 23 -14.26 11.20 0.27
CA GLY A 23 -14.63 12.49 0.85
C GLY A 23 -13.96 12.81 2.20
N GLU A 24 -13.33 11.83 2.84
CA GLU A 24 -12.58 12.05 4.09
C GLU A 24 -11.13 12.50 3.80
N LYS A 25 -10.63 13.45 4.58
CA LYS A 25 -9.22 13.88 4.52
C LYS A 25 -8.39 13.07 5.52
N ALA A 26 -7.27 12.54 5.05
CA ALA A 26 -6.29 11.93 5.92
C ALA A 26 -5.66 12.98 6.85
N THR A 27 -5.31 12.57 8.07
CA THR A 27 -4.60 13.42 9.04
C THR A 27 -3.09 13.17 9.03
N ALA A 28 -2.67 12.05 8.44
CA ALA A 28 -1.29 11.61 8.36
C ALA A 28 -1.05 10.80 7.07
N ALA A 29 0.21 10.75 6.65
CA ALA A 29 0.65 9.89 5.57
C ALA A 29 2.05 9.35 5.86
N VAL A 30 2.34 8.15 5.36
CA VAL A 30 3.64 7.50 5.44
C VAL A 30 3.98 6.91 4.09
N GLU A 31 5.18 7.17 3.60
CA GLU A 31 5.76 6.47 2.46
C GLU A 31 6.19 5.08 2.93
N LEU A 32 5.57 4.04 2.38
CA LEU A 32 5.95 2.65 2.65
C LEU A 32 7.21 2.27 1.87
N ASN A 33 7.39 2.91 0.71
CA ASN A 33 8.59 3.02 -0.10
C ASN A 33 8.37 4.18 -1.11
N ASP A 34 9.33 4.37 -2.01
CA ASP A 34 9.32 5.44 -3.04
C ASP A 34 8.06 5.44 -3.94
N ASN A 35 7.32 4.33 -4.04
CA ASN A 35 6.20 4.18 -4.96
C ASN A 35 4.85 3.98 -4.27
N ILE A 36 4.81 3.83 -2.94
CA ILE A 36 3.60 3.49 -2.20
C ILE A 36 3.44 4.41 -1.00
N LEU A 37 2.41 5.26 -1.03
CA LEU A 37 2.04 6.15 0.07
C LEU A 37 0.77 5.64 0.77
N LEU A 38 0.85 5.39 2.06
CA LEU A 38 -0.29 5.12 2.94
C LEU A 38 -0.81 6.42 3.54
N ARG A 39 -2.11 6.69 3.37
CA ARG A 39 -2.81 7.85 3.96
C ARG A 39 -3.81 7.35 4.98
N PHE A 40 -3.81 7.92 6.18
CA PHE A 40 -4.64 7.43 7.28
C PHE A 40 -5.08 8.53 8.26
N ASN A 41 -6.08 8.20 9.07
CA ASN A 41 -6.50 8.99 10.22
C ASN A 41 -5.77 8.44 11.45
N ARG A 42 -4.89 9.25 12.04
CA ARG A 42 -4.01 8.85 13.14
C ARG A 42 -4.79 8.62 14.43
N ALA A 43 -5.76 9.50 14.73
CA ALA A 43 -6.55 9.41 15.94
C ALA A 43 -7.44 8.16 15.95
N GLU A 44 -8.00 7.80 14.79
CA GLU A 44 -8.88 6.64 14.62
C GLU A 44 -8.13 5.35 14.27
N ARG A 45 -6.80 5.41 14.08
CA ARG A 45 -5.97 4.30 13.61
C ARG A 45 -6.58 3.59 12.39
N ARG A 46 -7.02 4.37 11.40
CA ARG A 46 -7.79 3.87 10.25
C ARG A 46 -7.21 4.34 8.92
N ALA A 47 -7.05 3.40 7.99
CA ALA A 47 -6.61 3.72 6.63
C ALA A 47 -7.68 4.54 5.88
N ILE A 48 -7.24 5.61 5.24
CA ILE A 48 -8.09 6.50 4.41
C ILE A 48 -7.85 6.23 2.92
N GLY A 49 -6.62 5.89 2.52
CA GLY A 49 -6.33 5.56 1.14
C GLY A 49 -4.88 5.16 0.88
N LEU A 50 -4.62 4.73 -0.35
CA LEU A 50 -3.29 4.48 -0.89
C LEU A 50 -3.05 5.39 -2.10
N THR A 51 -1.81 5.77 -2.33
CA THR A 51 -1.35 6.28 -3.62
C THR A 51 -0.27 5.33 -4.11
N LEU A 52 -0.46 4.79 -5.32
CA LEU A 52 0.47 3.87 -5.95
C LEU A 52 1.07 4.58 -7.17
N MET A 53 2.31 5.02 -7.07
CA MET A 53 3.07 5.61 -8.17
C MET A 53 3.70 4.50 -9.02
N ASP A 54 3.94 4.79 -10.31
CA ASP A 54 4.39 3.78 -11.28
C ASP A 54 3.51 2.52 -11.26
N PHE A 55 2.20 2.72 -11.16
CA PHE A 55 1.24 1.66 -10.88
C PHE A 55 1.31 0.51 -11.88
N SER A 56 1.60 0.79 -13.15
CA SER A 56 1.80 -0.22 -14.20
C SER A 56 2.94 -1.19 -13.87
N VAL A 57 4.03 -0.71 -13.27
CA VAL A 57 5.18 -1.52 -12.84
C VAL A 57 4.83 -2.31 -11.57
N LEU A 58 4.12 -1.68 -10.63
CA LEU A 58 3.73 -2.32 -9.36
C LEU A 58 2.84 -3.54 -9.54
N ILE A 59 2.02 -3.59 -10.60
CA ILE A 59 1.13 -4.73 -10.90
C ILE A 59 1.70 -5.69 -11.96
N GLU A 60 2.93 -5.47 -12.42
CA GLU A 60 3.55 -6.31 -13.44
C GLU A 60 3.79 -7.72 -12.88
N LEU A 61 3.40 -8.73 -13.65
CA LEU A 61 3.66 -10.13 -13.32
C LEU A 61 5.03 -10.55 -13.85
N THR A 62 5.75 -11.28 -13.01
CA THR A 62 6.94 -12.03 -13.41
C THR A 62 6.57 -13.47 -13.76
N HIS A 63 7.53 -14.24 -14.28
CA HIS A 63 7.36 -15.68 -14.45
C HIS A 63 7.01 -16.44 -13.15
N LEU A 64 7.30 -15.85 -12.00
CA LEU A 64 7.10 -16.44 -10.67
C LEU A 64 5.91 -15.83 -9.91
N GLY A 65 5.15 -14.93 -10.54
CA GLY A 65 4.03 -14.22 -9.91
C GLY A 65 4.27 -12.71 -9.76
N PRO A 66 3.47 -12.02 -8.92
CA PRO A 66 3.56 -10.58 -8.75
C PRO A 66 4.95 -10.12 -8.30
N ARG A 67 5.38 -8.95 -8.79
CA ARG A 67 6.57 -8.30 -8.23
C ARG A 67 6.32 -7.91 -6.77
N SER A 68 7.33 -8.13 -5.95
CA SER A 68 7.36 -7.69 -4.56
C SER A 68 8.42 -6.62 -4.39
N PHE A 69 8.11 -5.63 -3.56
CA PHE A 69 8.94 -4.46 -3.31
C PHE A 69 9.20 -4.36 -1.80
N PRO A 70 10.39 -3.93 -1.38
CA PRO A 70 10.68 -3.74 0.03
C PRO A 70 9.82 -2.61 0.62
N LEU A 71 9.47 -2.75 1.89
CA LEU A 71 8.79 -1.74 2.69
C LEU A 71 9.83 -0.90 3.46
N THR A 72 10.78 -0.31 2.73
CA THR A 72 11.93 0.43 3.31
C THR A 72 11.50 1.57 4.22
N GLY A 73 10.38 2.22 3.92
CA GLY A 73 9.87 3.33 4.71
C GLY A 73 9.43 2.94 6.13
N LEU A 74 9.32 1.64 6.45
CA LEU A 74 9.08 1.20 7.84
C LEU A 74 10.30 1.39 8.74
N GLU A 75 11.51 1.40 8.19
CA GLU A 75 12.75 1.53 8.98
C GLU A 75 12.99 2.98 9.43
N ASP A 76 12.41 3.95 8.70
CA ASP A 76 12.56 5.38 8.97
C ASP A 76 11.55 5.90 10.02
N LEU A 77 10.60 5.07 10.47
CA LEU A 77 9.56 5.46 11.40
C LEU A 77 10.00 5.34 12.86
N GLU A 78 9.48 6.23 13.70
CA GLU A 78 9.51 6.04 15.14
C GLU A 78 8.76 4.76 15.54
N PRO A 79 9.15 4.05 16.63
CA PRO A 79 8.58 2.75 16.98
C PRO A 79 7.04 2.73 17.06
N ASP A 80 6.43 3.73 17.70
CA ASP A 80 4.98 3.83 17.83
C ASP A 80 4.28 3.98 16.46
N TRP A 81 4.94 4.65 15.50
CA TRP A 81 4.44 4.77 14.13
C TRP A 81 4.63 3.48 13.35
N GLN A 82 5.74 2.77 13.56
CA GLN A 82 6.01 1.51 12.92
C GLN A 82 4.92 0.48 13.27
N ASP A 83 4.59 0.31 14.55
CA ASP A 83 3.52 -0.59 15.00
C ASP A 83 2.16 -0.21 14.41
N LEU A 84 1.82 1.08 14.41
CA LEU A 84 0.58 1.57 13.81
C LEU A 84 0.51 1.27 12.31
N VAL A 85 1.59 1.51 11.56
CA VAL A 85 1.61 1.28 10.12
C VAL A 85 1.55 -0.21 9.81
N ILE A 86 2.26 -1.06 10.57
CA ILE A 86 2.19 -2.52 10.44
C ILE A 86 0.75 -3.00 10.66
N ASP A 87 0.07 -2.54 11.71
CA ASP A 87 -1.34 -2.86 11.95
C ASP A 87 -2.21 -2.46 10.75
N LEU A 88 -2.00 -1.26 10.20
CA LEU A 88 -2.78 -0.74 9.08
C LEU A 88 -2.57 -1.54 7.79
N ILE A 89 -1.32 -1.90 7.44
CA ILE A 89 -1.02 -2.57 6.16
C ILE A 89 -1.34 -4.08 6.18
N THR A 90 -1.43 -4.68 7.37
CA THR A 90 -1.75 -6.10 7.54
C THR A 90 -3.25 -6.35 7.75
N THR A 91 -4.05 -5.32 7.96
CA THR A 91 -5.51 -5.43 8.15
C THR A 91 -6.32 -4.86 6.99
N PRO A 92 -7.57 -5.32 6.78
CA PRO A 92 -8.46 -4.69 5.81
C PRO A 92 -8.71 -3.22 6.19
N PRO A 93 -8.85 -2.33 5.19
CA PRO A 93 -8.95 -2.63 3.77
C PRO A 93 -7.58 -2.71 3.05
N VAL A 94 -6.48 -2.31 3.70
CA VAL A 94 -5.17 -2.20 3.03
C VAL A 94 -4.65 -3.58 2.60
N SER A 95 -4.80 -4.61 3.43
CA SER A 95 -4.33 -5.97 3.10
C SER A 95 -5.09 -6.65 1.96
N GLN A 96 -6.20 -6.05 1.51
CA GLN A 96 -6.90 -6.46 0.28
C GLN A 96 -6.23 -5.90 -0.98
N ILE A 97 -5.34 -4.92 -0.85
CA ILE A 97 -4.61 -4.28 -1.95
C ILE A 97 -3.12 -4.58 -1.87
N LEU A 98 -2.53 -4.51 -0.66
CA LEU A 98 -1.13 -4.78 -0.40
C LEU A 98 -0.98 -6.13 0.29
N LYS A 99 -0.36 -7.11 -0.39
CA LYS A 99 -0.01 -8.38 0.24
C LYS A 99 1.37 -8.25 0.85
N VAL A 100 1.39 -8.10 2.16
CA VAL A 100 2.63 -7.99 2.94
C VAL A 100 3.13 -9.39 3.28
N SER A 101 4.45 -9.57 3.16
CA SER A 101 5.15 -10.79 3.57
C SER A 101 6.58 -10.45 3.96
N THR A 102 7.37 -11.47 4.25
CA THR A 102 8.75 -11.31 4.67
C THR A 102 9.67 -12.11 3.75
N TYR A 103 10.69 -11.46 3.23
CA TYR A 103 11.77 -12.11 2.51
C TYR A 103 12.97 -12.33 3.44
N THR A 104 13.43 -13.57 3.51
CA THR A 104 14.50 -14.00 4.42
C THR A 104 15.69 -14.50 3.57
N PRO A 105 16.57 -13.60 3.07
CA PRO A 105 17.70 -14.01 2.22
C PRO A 105 18.75 -14.84 2.97
N SER A 106 18.77 -14.76 4.30
CA SER A 106 19.60 -15.59 5.18
C SER A 106 18.89 -15.80 6.51
N LEU A 107 19.36 -16.75 7.33
CA LEU A 107 18.75 -17.05 8.63
C LEU A 107 18.73 -15.87 9.63
N THR A 108 19.50 -14.81 9.37
CA THR A 108 19.63 -13.65 10.25
C THR A 108 19.11 -12.36 9.64
N ALA A 109 18.68 -12.38 8.38
CA ALA A 109 18.23 -11.19 7.66
C ALA A 109 16.76 -11.34 7.29
N THR A 110 16.00 -10.28 7.47
CA THR A 110 14.56 -10.23 7.25
C THR A 110 14.23 -8.90 6.63
N VAL A 111 13.57 -8.94 5.47
CA VAL A 111 13.16 -7.76 4.72
C VAL A 111 11.64 -7.80 4.58
N PRO A 112 10.90 -6.85 5.17
CA PRO A 112 9.47 -6.73 4.93
C PRO A 112 9.24 -6.32 3.46
N ILE A 113 8.38 -7.06 2.78
CA ILE A 113 8.08 -6.85 1.36
C ILE A 113 6.57 -6.78 1.14
N THR A 114 6.15 -6.11 0.09
CA THR A 114 4.76 -6.08 -0.35
C THR A 114 4.64 -6.30 -1.85
N SER A 115 3.57 -6.97 -2.28
CA SER A 115 3.13 -6.97 -3.68
C SER A 115 1.75 -6.32 -3.79
N VAL A 116 1.48 -5.63 -4.90
CA VAL A 116 0.16 -5.04 -5.16
C VAL A 116 -0.75 -6.08 -5.79
N GLU A 117 -1.88 -6.35 -5.15
CA GLU A 117 -2.97 -7.12 -5.76
C GLU A 117 -3.66 -6.26 -6.81
N LYS A 118 -3.66 -6.73 -8.06
CA LYS A 118 -4.30 -6.02 -9.16
C LYS A 118 -5.80 -5.84 -8.84
N PRO A 119 -6.30 -4.59 -8.69
CA PRO A 119 -7.70 -4.37 -8.41
C PRO A 119 -8.57 -4.98 -9.52
N PRO A 120 -9.76 -5.52 -9.20
CA PRO A 120 -10.68 -6.08 -10.20
C PRO A 120 -11.28 -5.02 -11.14
N VAL A 121 -10.88 -3.75 -11.02
CA VAL A 121 -11.37 -2.67 -11.87
C VAL A 121 -10.79 -2.82 -13.28
N LEU A 122 -11.69 -2.85 -14.27
CA LEU A 122 -11.36 -2.70 -15.68
C LEU A 122 -10.71 -1.32 -15.87
N ILE A 123 -9.39 -1.26 -15.78
CA ILE A 123 -8.63 -0.15 -16.35
C ILE A 123 -8.77 -0.35 -17.85
N ALA A 124 -9.73 0.37 -18.46
CA ALA A 124 -9.82 0.45 -19.91
C ALA A 124 -8.49 1.03 -20.40
N VAL A 125 -7.65 0.13 -20.92
CA VAL A 125 -6.37 0.43 -21.56
C VAL A 125 -6.68 1.26 -22.80
#